data_AF-A0A553N1M1-F1
#
_entry.id   AF-A0A553N1M1-F1
#
_cell.length_a   1.000
_cell.length_b   1.000
_cell.length_c   1.000
_cell.angle_alpha   90.00
_cell.angle_beta   90.00
_cell.angle_gamma   90.00
#
_symmetry.space_group_name_H-M   'P 1'
#
loop_
_entity.id
_entity.type
_entity.pdbx_description
1 polymer ?
#
loop_
_entity_poly.entity_id
_entity_poly.type
_entity_poly.pdbx_seq_one_letter_code
_entity_poly.pdbx_strand_id
1 'polypeptide(L)'
;VRLPTAASRIDDVKVPRGSVMAASISQQLEDLLNPLPTFVDPEDDQDEDTKAKVIEKFDEAGDNEEDLLSGSLRKRSVEILEHNDRRYRGKATSRKDLKKELDGSA
;
A
#
# COMPACT_ATOMS: atom_id res chain seq x y z
N VAL A 1 -31.07 -22.55 -67.95
CA VAL A 1 -29.72 -22.83 -67.41
C VAL A 1 -29.62 -22.15 -66.06
N ARG A 2 -29.67 -22.90 -64.94
CA ARG A 2 -29.66 -22.36 -63.57
C ARG A 2 -28.42 -22.90 -62.86
N LEU A 3 -27.47 -22.02 -62.54
CA LEU A 3 -26.27 -22.38 -61.78
C LEU A 3 -26.63 -22.52 -60.29
N PRO A 4 -26.13 -23.53 -59.57
CA PRO A 4 -26.19 -23.55 -58.12
C PRO A 4 -25.08 -22.67 -57.54
N THR A 5 -25.46 -21.64 -56.79
CA THR A 5 -24.56 -20.86 -55.93
C THR A 5 -24.26 -21.66 -54.66
N ALA A 6 -23.07 -22.26 -54.58
CA ALA A 6 -22.57 -22.83 -53.34
C ALA A 6 -22.03 -21.70 -52.45
N ALA A 7 -22.77 -21.37 -51.39
CA ALA A 7 -22.25 -20.56 -50.29
C ALA A 7 -21.36 -21.46 -49.43
N SER A 8 -20.03 -21.34 -49.59
CA SER A 8 -19.07 -21.93 -48.65
C SER A 8 -19.09 -21.09 -47.37
N ARG A 9 -19.69 -21.66 -46.32
CA ARG A 9 -19.63 -21.20 -44.94
C ARG A 9 -18.15 -21.20 -44.50
N ILE A 10 -17.60 -20.02 -44.25
CA ILE A 10 -16.26 -19.89 -43.65
C ILE A 10 -16.47 -20.15 -42.17
N ASP A 11 -16.20 -21.39 -41.75
CA ASP A 11 -16.14 -21.72 -40.34
C ASP A 11 -14.94 -20.99 -39.73
N ASP A 12 -15.18 -20.24 -38.65
CA ASP A 12 -14.16 -19.52 -37.89
C ASP A 12 -13.09 -20.49 -37.38
N VAL A 13 -11.96 -20.55 -38.10
CA VAL A 13 -10.78 -21.27 -37.65
C VAL A 13 -10.20 -20.50 -36.46
N LYS A 14 -10.52 -20.94 -35.25
CA LYS A 14 -9.89 -20.48 -34.01
C LYS A 14 -8.42 -20.91 -34.02
N VAL A 15 -7.54 -20.04 -34.51
CA VAL A 15 -6.09 -20.26 -34.47
C VAL A 15 -5.62 -20.23 -33.00
N PRO A 16 -4.90 -21.26 -32.52
CA PRO A 16 -4.40 -21.28 -31.15
C PRO A 16 -3.38 -20.16 -30.95
N ARG A 17 -3.59 -19.33 -29.92
CA ARG A 17 -2.62 -18.30 -29.49
C ARG A 17 -1.43 -18.99 -28.85
N GLY A 18 -0.38 -19.23 -29.64
CA GLY A 18 0.89 -19.74 -29.17
C GLY A 18 2.02 -19.39 -30.12
N SER A 19 2.84 -18.41 -29.73
CA SER A 19 4.30 -18.34 -29.92
C SER A 19 4.78 -16.89 -29.80
N VAL A 20 5.82 -16.67 -29.00
CA VAL A 20 6.54 -15.41 -28.84
C VAL A 20 7.46 -15.25 -30.07
N MET A 21 6.97 -14.60 -31.12
CA MET A 21 7.74 -14.15 -32.29
C MET A 21 7.12 -12.84 -32.79
N ALA A 22 7.95 -11.92 -33.31
CA ALA A 22 7.55 -10.58 -33.72
C ALA A 22 6.21 -10.58 -34.48
N ALA A 23 5.24 -9.84 -33.95
CA ALA A 23 3.89 -9.77 -34.50
C ALA A 23 3.94 -9.39 -35.99
N SER A 24 3.20 -10.12 -36.82
CA SER A 24 3.09 -9.82 -38.24
C SER A 24 2.49 -8.41 -38.45
N ILE A 25 2.79 -7.77 -39.59
CA ILE A 25 2.32 -6.40 -39.88
C ILE A 25 0.79 -6.28 -39.76
N SER A 26 0.05 -7.31 -40.16
CA SER A 26 -1.41 -7.34 -40.02
C SER A 26 -1.87 -7.27 -38.56
N GLN A 27 -1.19 -7.98 -37.66
CA GLN A 27 -1.50 -7.95 -36.21
C GLN A 27 -1.18 -6.59 -35.61
N GLN A 28 -0.06 -5.97 -36.00
CA GLN A 28 0.27 -4.61 -35.55
C GLN A 28 -0.77 -3.58 -35.98
N LEU A 29 -1.33 -3.72 -37.19
CA LEU A 29 -2.42 -2.85 -37.66
C LEU A 29 -3.73 -3.11 -36.90
N GLU A 30 -4.07 -4.37 -36.63
CA GLU A 30 -5.24 -4.72 -35.82
C GLU A 30 -5.16 -4.12 -34.41
N ASP A 31 -3.98 -4.19 -33.76
CA ASP A 31 -3.73 -3.61 -32.45
C ASP A 31 -3.86 -2.07 -32.46
N LEU A 32 -3.42 -1.41 -33.54
CA LEU A 32 -3.54 0.04 -33.71
C LEU A 32 -4.98 0.49 -34.04
N LEU A 33 -5.75 -0.35 -34.72
CA LEU A 33 -7.14 -0.05 -35.08
C LEU A 33 -8.09 -0.11 -33.89
N ASN A 34 -7.75 -0.87 -32.84
CA ASN A 34 -8.53 -0.94 -31.61
C ASN A 34 -7.63 -0.79 -30.37
N PRO A 35 -7.19 0.45 -30.06
CA PRO A 35 -6.35 0.70 -28.90
C PRO A 35 -7.20 0.60 -27.63
N LEU A 36 -7.44 -0.62 -27.16
CA LEU A 36 -7.95 -0.85 -25.83
C LEU A 36 -6.78 -0.65 -24.84
N PRO A 37 -6.95 0.20 -23.81
CA PRO A 37 -5.92 0.33 -22.80
C PRO A 37 -5.68 -1.05 -22.18
N THR A 38 -4.40 -1.37 -21.98
CA THR A 38 -4.01 -2.53 -21.19
C THR A 38 -4.44 -2.25 -19.75
N PHE A 39 -5.61 -2.76 -19.38
CA PHE A 39 -6.08 -2.71 -18.00
C PHE A 39 -5.34 -3.79 -17.23
N VAL A 40 -4.11 -3.45 -16.83
CA VAL A 40 -3.41 -4.19 -15.78
C VAL A 40 -3.92 -3.59 -14.48
N ASP A 41 -4.58 -4.41 -13.67
CA ASP A 41 -5.01 -3.99 -12.35
C ASP A 41 -3.75 -3.79 -11.50
N PRO A 42 -3.49 -2.59 -10.95
CA PRO A 42 -2.37 -2.39 -10.03
C PRO A 42 -2.49 -3.21 -8.75
N GLU A 43 -3.63 -3.85 -8.47
CA GLU A 43 -3.78 -4.84 -7.39
C GLU A 43 -3.35 -6.25 -7.80
N ASP A 44 -3.18 -6.54 -9.10
CA ASP A 44 -2.62 -7.80 -9.60
C ASP A 44 -1.08 -7.81 -9.59
N ASP A 45 -0.44 -6.67 -9.29
CA ASP A 45 1.02 -6.54 -9.16
C ASP A 45 1.53 -7.52 -8.07
N GLN A 46 2.16 -8.60 -8.53
CA GLN A 46 2.76 -9.67 -7.72
C GLN A 46 4.08 -9.24 -7.04
N ASP A 47 4.21 -7.96 -6.67
CA ASP A 47 5.41 -7.45 -6.03
C ASP A 47 5.45 -7.93 -4.57
N GLU A 48 5.93 -9.17 -4.40
CA GLU A 48 6.12 -9.85 -3.12
C GLU A 48 6.99 -9.05 -2.13
N ASP A 49 7.73 -8.05 -2.62
CA ASP A 49 8.52 -7.10 -1.82
C ASP A 49 7.65 -6.07 -1.09
N THR A 50 6.49 -5.71 -1.63
CA THR A 50 5.54 -4.76 -1.01
C THR A 50 4.48 -5.46 -0.17
N LYS A 51 4.38 -6.79 -0.30
CA LYS A 51 3.39 -7.61 0.40
C LYS A 51 3.69 -7.67 1.88
N ALA A 52 2.71 -7.31 2.70
CA ALA A 52 2.83 -7.39 4.15
C ALA A 52 3.06 -8.84 4.60
N LYS A 53 4.14 -9.08 5.35
CA LYS A 53 4.46 -10.39 5.93
C LYS A 53 3.98 -10.43 7.37
N VAL A 54 3.30 -11.52 7.74
CA VAL A 54 2.94 -11.79 9.13
C VAL A 54 4.20 -12.18 9.88
N ILE A 55 4.60 -11.37 10.86
CA ILE A 55 5.68 -11.70 11.79
C ILE A 55 5.08 -12.21 13.10
N GLU A 56 5.58 -13.34 13.62
CA GLU A 56 5.05 -14.01 14.83
C GLU A 56 5.26 -13.17 16.10
N LYS A 57 6.27 -12.30 16.08
CA LYS A 57 6.60 -11.38 17.17
C LYS A 57 7.21 -10.12 16.59
N PHE A 58 6.67 -8.98 17.01
CA PHE A 58 7.23 -7.67 16.74
C PHE A 58 8.41 -7.45 17.69
N ASP A 59 9.60 -7.19 17.15
CA ASP A 59 10.77 -6.83 17.97
C ASP A 59 10.77 -5.33 18.21
N GLU A 60 10.16 -4.92 19.33
CA GLU A 60 10.14 -3.53 19.80
C GLU A 60 11.51 -3.07 20.33
N ALA A 61 12.52 -3.95 20.39
CA ALA A 61 13.85 -3.60 20.90
C ALA A 61 14.75 -2.90 19.86
N GLY A 62 14.29 -2.77 18.61
CA GLY A 62 15.02 -2.11 17.53
C GLY A 62 14.87 -0.58 17.49
N ASP A 63 13.96 -0.01 18.28
CA ASP A 63 13.71 1.42 18.28
C ASP A 63 14.17 2.05 19.60
N ASN A 64 15.48 2.20 19.73
CA ASN A 64 16.02 3.31 20.52
C ASN A 64 15.79 4.61 19.74
N GLU A 65 14.51 4.93 19.46
CA GLU A 65 14.02 6.20 18.93
C GLU A 65 14.00 7.29 20.01
N GLU A 66 14.93 7.22 20.97
CA GLU A 66 15.20 8.35 21.88
C GLU A 66 15.48 9.64 21.09
N ASP A 67 15.81 9.51 19.80
CA ASP A 67 16.10 10.54 18.81
C ASP A 67 15.10 10.68 17.64
N LEU A 68 13.90 10.10 17.64
CA LEU A 68 12.86 10.53 16.67
C LEU A 68 12.29 11.89 17.08
N LEU A 69 13.08 12.94 16.82
CA LEU A 69 12.96 14.40 16.67
C LEU A 69 11.64 15.14 16.94
N SER A 70 10.52 14.46 17.14
CA SER A 70 9.21 15.02 17.48
C SER A 70 9.15 15.66 18.87
N GLY A 71 10.14 15.45 19.74
CA GLY A 71 10.12 15.89 21.14
C GLY A 71 10.88 17.17 21.49
N SER A 72 11.85 17.63 20.69
CA SER A 72 12.82 18.64 21.18
C SER A 72 12.17 20.01 21.48
N LEU A 73 11.28 20.48 20.60
CA LEU A 73 10.56 21.74 20.79
C LEU A 73 9.60 21.65 21.98
N ARG A 74 8.87 20.53 22.11
CA ARG A 74 7.96 20.30 23.22
C ARG A 74 8.71 20.27 24.55
N LYS A 75 9.81 19.51 24.64
CA LYS A 75 10.69 19.44 25.82
C LYS A 75 11.19 20.82 26.26
N ARG A 76 11.73 21.62 25.32
CA ARG A 76 12.20 22.99 25.61
C ARG A 76 11.08 23.95 26.05
N SER A 77 9.88 23.76 25.54
CA SER A 77 8.74 24.62 25.88
C SER A 77 8.20 24.34 27.29
N VAL A 78 8.35 23.10 27.79
CA VAL A 78 7.85 22.73 29.13
C VAL A 78 8.50 23.59 30.23
N GLU A 79 9.83 23.72 30.21
CA GLU A 79 10.55 24.52 31.21
C GLU A 79 10.07 25.98 31.20
N ILE A 80 9.91 26.58 30.01
CA ILE A 80 9.43 27.96 29.89
C ILE A 80 8.00 28.09 30.43
N LEU A 81 7.10 27.17 30.08
CA LEU A 81 5.69 27.25 30.47
C LEU A 81 5.47 27.01 31.96
N GLU A 82 6.20 26.07 32.58
CA GLU A 82 6.11 25.77 34.01
C GLU A 82 6.44 27.00 34.88
N HIS A 83 7.46 27.76 34.48
CA HIS A 83 7.91 28.96 35.20
C HIS A 83 6.98 30.16 34.97
N ASN A 84 6.50 30.34 33.74
CA ASN A 84 5.78 31.55 33.34
C ASN A 84 4.26 31.47 33.49
N ASP A 85 3.65 30.28 33.40
CA ASP A 85 2.20 30.12 33.46
C ASP A 85 1.80 29.07 34.50
N ARG A 86 1.02 29.52 35.49
CA ARG A 86 0.53 28.70 36.60
C ARG A 86 -0.27 27.47 36.13
N ARG A 87 -0.92 27.54 34.96
CA ARG A 87 -1.69 26.42 34.39
C ARG A 87 -0.80 25.22 34.05
N TYR A 88 0.50 25.43 33.84
CA TYR A 88 1.45 24.40 33.42
C TYR A 88 2.37 23.90 34.55
N ARG A 89 2.14 24.29 35.81
CA ARG A 89 2.85 23.76 36.99
C ARG A 89 2.40 22.35 37.38
N GLY A 90 2.32 21.45 36.41
CA GLY A 90 1.93 20.06 36.63
C GLY A 90 2.82 19.38 37.68
N LYS A 91 2.35 18.26 38.24
CA LYS A 91 3.16 17.43 39.13
C LYS A 91 3.84 16.33 38.31
N ALA A 92 5.14 16.17 38.46
CA ALA A 92 5.83 14.99 37.93
C ALA A 92 5.39 13.75 38.74
N THR A 93 4.73 12.80 38.08
CA THR A 93 4.23 11.56 38.71
C THR A 93 4.70 10.34 37.94
N SER A 94 5.15 9.30 38.63
CA SER A 94 5.42 7.99 38.02
C SER A 94 4.14 7.16 37.90
N ARG A 95 4.12 6.19 36.98
CA ARG A 95 3.03 5.20 36.86
C ARG A 95 2.79 4.43 38.16
N LYS A 96 3.84 4.22 38.96
CA LYS A 96 3.74 3.59 40.28
C LYS A 96 3.01 4.49 41.28
N ASP A 97 3.24 5.80 41.22
CA ASP A 97 2.63 6.75 42.14
C ASP A 97 1.15 6.97 41.81
N LEU A 98 0.81 7.04 40.51
CA LEU A 98 -0.58 7.10 40.05
C LEU A 98 -1.41 5.88 40.49
N LYS A 99 -0.82 4.67 40.47
CA LYS A 99 -1.49 3.46 40.97
C LYS A 99 -1.80 3.57 42.46
N LYS A 100 -0.87 4.07 43.27
CA LYS A 100 -1.09 4.28 44.70
C LYS A 100 -2.17 5.33 45.00
N GLU A 101 -2.24 6.40 44.22
CA GLU A 101 -3.28 7.42 44.38
C GLU A 101 -4.67 6.86 44.05
N LEU A 102 -4.78 6.02 43.01
CA LEU A 102 -6.02 5.36 42.62
C LEU A 102 -6.47 4.31 43.66
N ASP A 103 -5.54 3.52 44.17
CA ASP A 103 -5.81 2.48 45.18
C ASP A 103 -6.09 3.08 46.57
N GLY A 104 -5.60 4.30 46.84
CA GLY A 104 -5.78 5.01 48.10
C GLY A 104 -6.98 5.96 48.15
N SER A 105 -7.76 6.09 47.07
CA SER A 105 -8.99 6.91 47.04
C SER A 105 -10.28 6.09 47.17
N ALA A 106 -10.21 4.86 47.72
CA ALA A 106 -11.35 4.01 48.03
C ALA A 106 -11.75 4.11 49.52
#